data_AF-A0A6A2YD36-F1
#
_entry.id   AF-A0A6A2YD36-F1
#
_cell.length_a   1.000
_cell.length_b   1.000
_cell.length_c   1.000
_cell.angle_alpha   90.00
_cell.angle_beta   90.00
_cell.angle_gamma   90.00
#
_symmetry.space_group_name_H-M   'P 1'
#
loop_
_entity.id
_entity.type
_entity.pdbx_description
1 polymer ?
#
loop_
_entity_poly.entity_id
_entity_poly.type
_entity_poly.pdbx_seq_one_letter_code
_entity_poly.pdbx_strand_id
1 'polypeptide(L)'
;MDAAYRKELQSILKVRKVTLPQVFIKGKYIGGADVIKSMFEMGELAKNLDDFPRRQPGFVCNSCGDVRFVPCGNCNESRKLFEDDEVFVKRCFECNENGLIRCPYCCD
;
A
#
# COMPACT_ATOMS: atom_id res chain seq x y z
N MET A 1 5.14 4.86 5.37
CA MET A 1 5.20 3.64 4.53
C MET A 1 5.36 2.48 5.48
N ASP A 2 4.55 1.44 5.31
CA ASP A 2 4.61 0.23 6.12
C ASP A 2 6.03 -0.39 6.10
N ALA A 3 6.56 -0.71 7.28
CA ALA A 3 7.92 -1.17 7.47
C ALA A 3 8.16 -2.56 6.88
N ALA A 4 7.14 -3.43 6.84
CA ALA A 4 7.22 -4.73 6.19
C ALA A 4 7.34 -4.56 4.67
N TYR A 5 6.50 -3.73 4.06
CA TYR A 5 6.59 -3.41 2.63
C TYR A 5 7.92 -2.77 2.25
N ARG A 6 8.46 -1.87 3.09
CA ARG A 6 9.78 -1.28 2.83
C ARG A 6 10.88 -2.35 2.83
N LYS A 7 10.85 -3.29 3.77
CA LYS A 7 11.82 -4.39 3.84
C LYS A 7 11.70 -5.32 2.64
N GLU A 8 10.48 -5.67 2.26
CA GLU A 8 10.20 -6.49 1.09
C GLU A 8 10.77 -5.85 -0.20
N LEU A 9 10.51 -4.56 -0.42
CA LEU A 9 11.07 -3.82 -1.56
C LEU A 9 12.59 -3.81 -1.57
N GLN A 10 13.23 -3.59 -0.41
CA GLN A 10 14.68 -3.63 -0.29
C GLN A 10 15.25 -5.02 -0.62
N SER A 11 14.55 -6.08 -0.20
CA SER A 11 14.92 -7.47 -0.50
C SER A 11 14.81 -7.80 -1.98
N ILE A 12 13.69 -7.42 -2.63
CA ILE A 12 13.47 -7.70 -4.06
C ILE A 12 14.47 -6.92 -4.92
N LEU A 13 14.68 -5.64 -4.62
CA LEU A 13 15.56 -4.77 -5.41
C LEU A 13 17.04 -4.91 -5.05
N LYS A 14 17.36 -5.62 -3.96
CA LYS A 14 18.73 -5.81 -3.43
C LYS A 14 19.46 -4.47 -3.17
N VAL A 15 18.71 -3.44 -2.76
CA VAL A 15 19.26 -2.11 -2.44
C VAL A 15 18.90 -1.69 -1.02
N ARG A 16 19.80 -0.96 -0.36
CA ARG A 16 19.57 -0.45 1.01
C ARG A 16 18.61 0.74 1.03
N LYS A 17 18.71 1.62 0.04
CA LYS A 17 17.88 2.82 -0.09
C LYS A 17 17.08 2.73 -1.37
N VAL A 18 15.77 2.71 -1.24
CA VAL A 18 14.81 2.65 -2.35
C VAL A 18 14.28 4.07 -2.57
N THR A 19 14.27 4.52 -3.82
CA THR A 19 13.54 5.73 -4.23
C THR A 19 12.13 5.32 -4.62
N LEU A 20 11.12 6.18 -4.39
CA LEU A 20 9.75 5.88 -4.77
C LEU A 20 9.30 6.77 -5.93
N PRO A 21 8.35 6.31 -6.77
CA PRO A 21 7.75 4.97 -6.78
C PRO A 21 8.69 3.86 -7.30
N GLN A 22 8.38 2.61 -6.96
CA GLN A 22 8.92 1.39 -7.58
C GLN A 22 7.74 0.58 -8.10
N VAL A 23 7.64 0.41 -9.42
CA VAL A 23 6.43 -0.11 -10.06
C VAL A 23 6.62 -1.55 -10.49
N PHE A 24 5.62 -2.36 -10.17
CA PHE A 24 5.52 -3.75 -10.57
C PHE A 24 4.19 -3.95 -11.31
N ILE A 25 4.23 -4.62 -12.45
CA ILE A 25 3.03 -4.97 -13.23
C ILE A 25 2.96 -6.49 -13.30
N LYS A 26 1.86 -7.08 -12.80
CA LYS A 26 1.66 -8.54 -12.74
C LYS A 26 2.83 -9.28 -12.08
N GLY A 27 3.35 -8.73 -10.98
CA GLY A 27 4.47 -9.29 -10.22
C GLY A 27 5.86 -9.08 -10.87
N LYS A 28 5.95 -8.46 -12.05
CA LYS A 28 7.23 -8.15 -12.70
C LYS A 28 7.65 -6.72 -12.38
N TYR A 29 8.91 -6.55 -11.97
CA TYR A 29 9.49 -5.23 -11.75
C TYR A 29 9.68 -4.49 -13.08
N ILE A 30 9.16 -3.27 -13.17
CA ILE A 30 9.22 -2.43 -14.38
C ILE A 30 10.27 -1.34 -14.23
N GLY A 31 10.27 -0.64 -13.09
CA GLY A 31 11.23 0.44 -12.87
C GLY A 31 10.77 1.47 -11.84
N GLY A 32 11.61 2.47 -11.65
CA GLY A 32 11.32 3.66 -10.86
C GLY A 32 10.66 4.78 -11.68
N ALA A 33 10.53 5.96 -11.09
CA ALA A 33 9.84 7.13 -11.66
C ALA A 33 10.24 7.44 -13.12
N ASP A 34 11.54 7.53 -13.39
CA ASP A 34 12.06 7.95 -14.70
C ASP A 34 11.72 6.95 -15.81
N VAL A 35 11.80 5.65 -15.50
CA VAL A 35 11.45 4.57 -16.43
C VAL A 35 9.96 4.63 -16.76
N ILE A 36 9.12 4.78 -15.74
CA ILE A 36 7.66 4.85 -15.93
C ILE A 36 7.26 6.10 -16.72
N LYS A 37 7.92 7.23 -16.47
CA LYS A 37 7.71 8.46 -17.23
C LYS A 37 8.06 8.27 -18.71
N SER A 38 9.23 7.69 -19.00
CA SER A 38 9.65 7.39 -20.38
C SER A 38 8.69 6.43 -21.08
N MET A 39 8.27 5.34 -20.41
CA MET A 39 7.29 4.40 -20.94
C MET A 39 5.93 5.05 -21.23
N PHE A 40 5.52 6.02 -20.40
CA PHE A 40 4.30 6.78 -20.64
C PHE A 40 4.43 7.66 -21.89
N GLU A 41 5.54 8.39 -22.03
CA GLU A 41 5.82 9.26 -23.19
C GLU A 41 5.90 8.47 -24.50
N MET A 42 6.43 7.24 -24.48
CA MET A 42 6.48 6.35 -25.64
C MET A 42 5.16 5.60 -25.90
N GLY A 43 4.15 5.75 -25.04
CA GLY A 43 2.87 5.03 -25.14
C GLY A 43 2.94 3.54 -24.80
N GLU A 44 4.06 3.05 -24.29
CA GLU A 44 4.24 1.65 -23.89
C GLU A 44 3.52 1.33 -22.59
N LEU A 45 3.43 2.29 -21.67
CA LEU A 45 2.76 2.10 -20.40
C LEU A 45 1.26 1.78 -20.60
N ALA A 46 0.60 2.47 -21.53
CA ALA A 46 -0.80 2.23 -21.86
C ALA A 46 -1.03 0.79 -22.38
N LYS A 47 -0.13 0.29 -23.23
CA LYS A 47 -0.19 -1.09 -23.75
C LYS A 47 -0.02 -2.13 -22.64
N ASN A 48 0.87 -1.87 -21.68
CA ASN A 48 1.10 -2.77 -20.54
C ASN A 48 -0.08 -2.81 -19.56
N LEU A 49 -0.91 -1.77 -19.55
CA LEU A 49 -2.06 -1.63 -18.66
C LEU A 49 -3.40 -1.95 -19.35
N ASP A 50 -3.39 -2.35 -20.62
CA ASP A 50 -4.62 -2.42 -21.42
C ASP A 50 -5.58 -3.51 -20.94
N ASP A 51 -5.06 -4.57 -20.34
CA ASP A 51 -5.85 -5.68 -19.79
C ASP A 51 -6.28 -5.47 -18.33
N PHE A 52 -5.97 -4.31 -17.73
CA PHE A 52 -6.39 -4.01 -16.37
C PHE A 52 -7.81 -3.44 -16.35
N PRO A 53 -8.62 -3.78 -15.33
CA PRO A 53 -9.93 -3.16 -15.14
C PRO A 53 -9.76 -1.66 -14.94
N ARG A 54 -10.40 -0.87 -15.80
CA ARG A 54 -10.39 0.60 -15.70
C ARG A 54 -11.49 1.02 -14.74
N ARG A 55 -11.12 1.76 -13.68
CA ARG A 55 -12.11 2.48 -12.88
C ARG A 55 -12.66 3.65 -13.69
N GLN A 56 -13.92 3.98 -13.44
CA GLN A 56 -14.51 5.18 -14.03
C GLN A 56 -13.72 6.41 -13.56
N PRO A 57 -13.42 7.37 -14.45
CA PRO A 57 -12.83 8.64 -14.07
C PRO A 57 -13.66 9.30 -12.97
N GLY A 58 -13.00 9.79 -11.91
CA GLY A 58 -13.67 10.45 -10.79
C GLY A 58 -14.31 9.51 -9.76
N PHE A 59 -14.15 8.18 -9.90
CA PHE A 59 -14.45 7.28 -8.80
C PHE A 59 -13.57 7.65 -7.60
N VAL A 60 -14.19 7.80 -6.43
CA VAL A 60 -13.53 7.95 -5.14
C VAL A 60 -14.23 7.02 -4.17
N CYS A 61 -13.48 6.19 -3.44
CA CYS A 61 -14.06 5.36 -2.40
C CYS A 61 -14.65 6.23 -1.27
N ASN A 62 -15.96 6.14 -1.04
CA ASN A 62 -16.65 6.88 0.02
C ASN A 62 -16.16 6.56 1.44
N SER A 63 -15.48 5.42 1.64
CA SER A 63 -14.97 5.03 2.96
C SER A 63 -13.56 5.56 3.23
N CYS A 64 -12.67 5.55 2.24
CA CYS A 64 -11.25 5.91 2.45
C CYS A 64 -10.77 7.09 1.62
N GLY A 65 -11.63 7.76 0.84
CA GLY A 65 -11.22 8.84 -0.03
C GLY A 65 -10.14 8.43 -1.04
N ASP A 66 -10.13 7.16 -1.45
CA ASP A 66 -9.12 6.53 -2.31
C ASP A 66 -7.68 6.47 -1.77
N VAL A 67 -7.43 6.83 -0.51
CA VAL A 67 -6.11 6.64 0.13
C VAL A 67 -5.81 5.20 0.53
N ARG A 68 -6.78 4.27 0.35
CA ARG A 68 -6.67 2.81 0.50
C ARG A 68 -6.46 2.26 1.91
N PHE A 69 -6.34 3.13 2.90
CA PHE A 69 -6.21 2.76 4.31
C PHE A 69 -7.27 3.47 5.15
N VAL A 70 -7.70 2.82 6.23
CA VAL A 70 -8.59 3.39 7.24
C VAL A 70 -8.07 3.06 8.64
N PRO A 71 -8.42 3.86 9.65
CA PRO A 71 -8.21 3.54 11.06
C PRO A 71 -8.60 2.12 11.44
N CYS A 72 -7.77 1.47 12.25
CA CYS A 72 -8.10 0.19 12.86
C CYS A 72 -9.14 0.38 13.97
N GLY A 73 -10.35 -0.16 13.78
CA GLY A 73 -11.41 -0.10 14.79
C GLY A 73 -11.16 -0.98 16.03
N ASN A 74 -10.29 -2.00 15.93
CA ASN A 74 -9.99 -2.90 17.05
C ASN A 74 -9.11 -2.23 18.11
N CYS A 75 -8.15 -1.41 17.69
CA CYS A 75 -7.25 -0.69 18.60
C CYS A 75 -7.43 0.83 18.61
N ASN A 76 -8.42 1.34 17.88
CA ASN A 76 -8.67 2.77 17.69
C ASN A 76 -7.37 3.52 17.36
N GLU A 77 -6.65 3.03 16.36
CA GLU A 77 -5.38 3.60 15.85
C GLU A 77 -4.18 3.54 16.82
N SER A 78 -4.41 3.26 18.10
CA SER A 78 -3.37 3.29 19.14
C SER A 78 -2.35 2.15 19.01
N ARG A 79 -2.69 1.09 18.25
CA ARG A 79 -1.97 -0.18 18.16
C ARG A 79 -1.86 -0.93 19.50
N LYS A 80 -2.61 -0.49 20.53
CA LYS A 80 -2.58 -1.04 21.88
C LYS A 80 -3.92 -1.70 22.20
N LEU A 81 -3.86 -2.89 22.79
CA LEU A 81 -5.01 -3.60 23.34
C LEU A 81 -4.76 -3.78 24.84
N PHE A 82 -5.78 -3.48 25.63
CA PHE A 82 -5.77 -3.57 27.09
C PHE A 82 -6.58 -4.80 27.49
N GLU A 83 -6.03 -5.64 28.36
CA GLU A 83 -6.76 -6.73 29.02
C GLU A 83 -7.10 -6.29 30.44
N ASP A 84 -8.17 -6.86 31.01
CA ASP A 84 -8.83 -6.41 32.24
C ASP A 84 -7.93 -6.36 33.50
N ASP A 85 -6.73 -6.95 33.45
CA ASP A 85 -5.72 -6.95 34.52
C ASP A 85 -4.47 -6.12 34.13
N GLU A 86 -4.64 -4.79 34.09
CA GLU A 86 -3.72 -3.72 33.64
C GLU A 86 -2.22 -3.82 34.00
N VAL A 87 -1.50 -4.77 33.43
CA VAL A 87 -0.02 -4.83 33.46
C VAL A 87 0.57 -5.05 32.07
N PHE A 88 -0.16 -5.69 31.15
CA PHE A 88 0.35 -6.04 29.82
C PHE A 88 -0.49 -5.41 28.71
N VAL A 89 0.13 -4.47 27.98
CA VAL A 89 -0.43 -3.93 26.74
C VAL A 89 -0.02 -4.82 25.57
N LYS A 90 -0.99 -5.50 24.95
CA LYS A 90 -0.75 -6.27 23.72
C LYS A 90 -0.75 -5.34 22.52
N ARG A 91 0.04 -5.67 21.50
CA ARG A 91 0.01 -4.96 20.21
C ARG A 91 -1.12 -5.55 19.36
N CYS A 92 -1.88 -4.69 18.70
CA CYS A 92 -2.87 -5.13 17.71
C CYS A 92 -2.16 -5.85 16.55
N PHE A 93 -2.67 -7.01 16.16
CA PHE A 93 -2.16 -7.84 15.06
C PHE A 93 -2.89 -7.61 13.72
N GLU A 94 -3.99 -6.85 13.74
CA GLU A 94 -4.82 -6.61 12.57
C GLU A 94 -4.40 -5.38 11.77
N CYS A 95 -3.59 -4.49 12.36
CA CYS A 95 -3.17 -3.23 11.76
C CYS A 95 -1.66 -3.16 11.55
N ASN A 96 -1.22 -2.26 10.67
CA ASN A 96 0.20 -1.96 10.49
C ASN A 96 0.78 -1.16 11.67
N GLU A 97 2.05 -0.76 11.58
CA GLU A 97 2.70 -0.02 12.65
C GLU A 97 2.09 1.35 12.97
N ASN A 98 1.24 1.87 12.09
CA ASN A 98 0.55 3.16 12.22
C ASN A 98 -0.90 3.01 12.67
N GLY A 99 -1.36 1.81 13.05
CA GLY A 99 -2.75 1.61 13.47
C GLY A 99 -3.76 1.61 12.32
N LEU A 100 -3.30 1.38 11.08
CA LEU A 100 -4.14 1.40 9.88
C LEU A 100 -4.36 0.00 9.30
N ILE A 101 -5.55 -0.22 8.74
CA ILE A 101 -5.91 -1.42 7.96
C ILE A 101 -6.17 -1.04 6.50
N ARG A 102 -6.11 -2.01 5.58
CA ARG A 102 -6.54 -1.79 4.19
C ARG A 102 -8.05 -1.54 4.17
N CYS A 103 -8.50 -0.59 3.34
CA CYS A 103 -9.92 -0.27 3.23
C CYS A 103 -10.72 -1.50 2.75
N PRO A 104 -11.66 -2.03 3.56
CA PRO A 104 -12.38 -3.25 3.23
C PRO A 104 -13.37 -3.10 2.07
N TYR A 105 -13.60 -1.87 1.60
CA TYR A 105 -14.56 -1.56 0.53
C TYR A 105 -13.93 -1.38 -0.85
N CYS A 106 -12.60 -1.24 -0.94
CA CYS A 106 -11.96 -0.94 -2.23
C CYS A 106 -10.60 -1.60 -2.45
N CYS A 107 -10.12 -2.38 -1.49
CA CYS A 107 -8.78 -2.98 -1.49
C CYS A 107 -8.79 -4.50 -1.67
N ASP A 108 -9.82 -5.08 -2.27
CA ASP A 108 -9.80 -6.47 -2.72
C ASP A 108 -8.71 -6.71 -3.77
#